data_AF-A0A7Y4XDY6-F1
#
_entry.id   AF-A0A7Y4XDY6-F1
#
_cell.length_a   1.000
_cell.length_b   1.000
_cell.length_c   1.000
_cell.angle_alpha   90.00
_cell.angle_beta   90.00
_cell.angle_gamma   90.00
#
_symmetry.space_group_name_H-M   'P 1'
#
loop_
_entity.id
_entity.type
_entity.pdbx_description
1 polymer ?
#
loop_
_entity_poly.entity_id
_entity_poly.type
_entity_poly.pdbx_seq_one_letter_code
_entity_poly.pdbx_strand_id
1 'polypeptide(L)'
;MIFSSPSDIHDVSTAIRDAVAPVFLLTGIGSILGVLVNRLSRAIDRARTLNTLNAEQRKSFLEELDLIALRTSWMRWSVGLFIFAGLCVALAIAAIFIGVAIGIPLSGFVLMTFITAMFSLIFGLLFFLREIILASQEVITRHRQDLNDRA
;
A
#
# COMPACT_ATOMS: atom_id res chain seq x y z
N MET A 1 19.63 33.32 14.83
CA MET A 1 19.09 34.00 16.03
C MET A 1 17.64 33.57 16.27
N ILE A 2 17.30 32.27 16.15
CA ILE A 2 15.91 31.82 15.89
C ILE A 2 15.25 31.13 17.10
N PHE A 3 15.97 30.87 18.20
CA PHE A 3 15.39 30.21 19.37
C PHE A 3 15.83 30.94 20.64
N SER A 4 14.98 31.85 21.15
CA SER A 4 15.32 32.67 22.33
C SER A 4 14.15 32.82 23.32
N SER A 5 12.97 32.23 23.06
CA SER A 5 11.82 32.33 23.96
C SER A 5 11.34 30.95 24.45
N PRO A 6 10.93 30.81 25.74
CA PRO A 6 10.29 29.59 26.26
C PRO A 6 9.07 29.13 25.46
N SER A 7 8.40 30.04 24.74
CA SER A 7 7.29 29.73 23.83
C SER A 7 7.71 28.89 22.62
N ASP A 8 8.90 29.13 22.06
CA ASP A 8 9.34 28.46 20.82
C ASP A 8 9.54 26.95 21.05
N ILE A 9 10.07 26.58 22.21
CA ILE A 9 10.24 25.16 22.61
C ILE A 9 8.88 24.50 22.86
N HIS A 10 7.92 25.25 23.41
CA HIS A 10 6.56 24.76 23.66
C HIS A 10 5.80 24.51 22.35
N ASP A 11 5.94 25.40 21.37
CA ASP A 11 5.29 25.29 20.06
C ASP A 11 5.85 24.10 19.25
N VAL A 12 7.18 23.92 19.29
CA VAL A 12 7.82 22.74 18.68
C VAL A 12 7.41 21.45 19.39
N SER A 13 7.31 21.45 20.72
CA SER A 13 6.86 20.27 21.48
C SER A 13 5.42 19.88 21.13
N THR A 14 4.54 20.88 20.95
CA THR A 14 3.15 20.67 20.54
C THR A 14 3.08 20.12 19.12
N ALA A 15 3.85 20.69 18.18
CA ALA A 15 3.94 20.19 16.81
C ALA A 15 4.41 18.73 16.72
N ILE A 16 5.40 18.36 17.53
CA ILE A 16 5.88 16.97 17.61
C ILE A 16 4.76 16.05 18.08
N ARG A 17 4.02 16.42 19.14
CA ARG A 17 2.89 15.64 19.66
C ARG A 17 1.79 15.45 18.62
N ASP A 18 1.43 16.52 17.92
CA ASP A 18 0.42 16.48 16.86
C ASP A 18 0.86 15.61 15.68
N ALA A 19 2.15 15.60 15.37
CA ALA A 19 2.72 14.75 14.33
C ALA A 19 2.84 13.26 14.70
N VAL A 20 2.80 12.89 16.00
CA VAL A 20 2.93 11.48 16.42
C VAL A 20 1.80 10.62 15.85
N ALA A 21 0.56 11.10 15.85
CA ALA A 21 -0.58 10.31 15.37
C ALA A 21 -0.49 9.99 13.86
N PRO A 22 -0.21 10.97 12.96
CA PRO A 22 0.06 10.69 11.55
C PRO A 22 1.29 9.80 11.32
N VAL A 23 2.37 9.96 12.11
CA VAL A 23 3.57 9.11 11.98
C VAL A 23 3.24 7.65 12.28
N PHE A 24 2.42 7.37 13.30
CA PHE A 24 1.98 6.00 13.61
C PHE A 24 1.27 5.35 12.43
N LEU A 25 0.39 6.10 11.76
CA LEU A 25 -0.28 5.64 10.55
C LEU A 25 0.73 5.37 9.42
N LEU A 26 1.73 6.23 9.24
CA LEU A 26 2.78 6.04 8.23
C LEU A 26 3.55 4.74 8.45
N THR A 27 3.85 4.39 9.72
CA THR A 27 4.44 3.09 10.06
C THR A 27 3.52 1.93 9.68
N GLY A 28 2.22 2.02 9.98
CA GLY A 28 1.23 1.01 9.58
C GLY A 28 1.15 0.82 8.06
N ILE A 29 1.18 1.92 7.30
CA ILE A 29 1.26 1.90 5.83
C ILE A 29 2.51 1.17 5.36
N GLY A 30 3.68 1.45 5.96
CA GLY A 30 4.94 0.79 5.65
C GLY A 30 4.90 -0.71 5.88
N SER A 31 4.32 -1.17 7.01
CA SER A 31 4.16 -2.60 7.28
C SER A 31 3.27 -3.29 6.24
N ILE A 32 2.13 -2.70 5.87
CA ILE A 32 1.22 -3.29 4.88
C ILE A 32 1.85 -3.28 3.48
N LEU A 33 2.55 -2.21 3.11
CA LEU A 33 3.32 -2.15 1.86
C LEU A 33 4.37 -3.26 1.80
N GLY A 34 5.08 -3.54 2.90
CA GLY A 34 6.01 -4.66 2.97
C GLY A 34 5.34 -6.00 2.64
N VAL A 35 4.13 -6.25 3.17
CA VAL A 35 3.36 -7.46 2.86
C VAL A 35 2.93 -7.51 1.40
N LEU A 36 2.41 -6.40 0.86
CA LEU A 36 1.96 -6.27 -0.54
C LEU A 36 3.10 -6.48 -1.53
N VAL A 37 4.24 -5.82 -1.33
CA VAL A 37 5.43 -5.92 -2.19
C VAL A 37 5.97 -7.35 -2.17
N ASN A 38 6.01 -8.00 -1.01
CA ASN A 38 6.41 -9.41 -0.92
C ASN A 38 5.44 -10.34 -1.67
N ARG A 39 4.13 -10.10 -1.62
CA ARG A 39 3.14 -10.84 -2.41
C ARG A 39 3.32 -10.62 -3.90
N LEU A 40 3.54 -9.36 -4.31
CA LEU A 40 3.77 -8.98 -5.69
C LEU A 40 5.03 -9.61 -6.27
N SER A 41 6.14 -9.60 -5.53
CA SER A 41 7.38 -10.28 -5.95
C SER A 41 7.12 -11.76 -6.23
N ARG A 42 6.49 -12.47 -5.29
CA ARG A 42 6.18 -13.90 -5.47
C ARG A 42 5.30 -14.17 -6.70
N ALA A 43 4.32 -13.32 -6.98
CA ALA A 43 3.47 -13.45 -8.16
C ALA A 43 4.25 -13.21 -9.47
N ILE A 44 5.10 -12.18 -9.50
CA ILE A 44 5.96 -11.86 -10.65
C ILE A 44 7.01 -12.94 -10.87
N ASP A 45 7.65 -13.44 -9.81
CA ASP A 45 8.64 -14.50 -9.87
C ASP A 45 8.03 -15.78 -10.44
N ARG A 46 6.82 -16.14 -10.00
CA ARG A 46 6.06 -17.27 -10.58
C ARG A 46 5.76 -17.05 -12.06
N ALA A 47 5.29 -15.86 -12.46
CA ALA A 47 5.07 -15.52 -13.86
C ALA A 47 6.35 -15.65 -14.70
N ARG A 48 7.50 -15.24 -14.15
CA ARG A 48 8.80 -15.37 -14.79
C ARG A 48 9.19 -16.84 -14.99
N THR A 49 8.99 -17.68 -13.99
CA THR A 49 9.24 -19.14 -14.10
C THR A 49 8.37 -19.79 -15.17
N LEU A 50 7.08 -19.44 -15.25
CA LEU A 50 6.20 -19.96 -16.32
C LEU A 50 6.63 -19.50 -17.72
N ASN A 51 7.13 -18.27 -17.85
CA ASN A 51 7.62 -17.75 -19.13
C ASN A 51 8.92 -18.40 -19.63
N THR A 52 9.68 -19.08 -18.76
CA THR A 52 10.87 -19.84 -19.16
C THR A 52 10.56 -21.23 -19.74
N LEU A 53 9.29 -21.66 -19.74
CA LEU A 53 8.87 -22.95 -20.33
C LEU A 53 8.78 -22.88 -21.87
N ASN A 54 9.02 -24.03 -22.52
CA ASN A 54 8.96 -24.16 -23.99
C ASN A 54 7.58 -23.78 -24.56
N ALA A 55 7.54 -23.28 -25.80
CA ALA A 55 6.32 -22.74 -26.41
C ALA A 55 5.16 -23.74 -26.53
N GLU A 56 5.45 -25.04 -26.69
CA GLU A 56 4.43 -26.10 -26.68
C GLU A 56 3.84 -26.35 -25.29
N GLN A 57 4.67 -26.35 -24.25
CA GLN A 57 4.22 -26.51 -22.87
C GLN A 57 3.46 -25.27 -22.39
N ARG A 58 3.86 -24.07 -22.84
CA ARG A 58 3.22 -22.79 -22.49
C ARG A 58 1.78 -22.69 -22.99
N LYS A 59 1.44 -23.33 -24.12
CA LYS A 59 0.05 -23.35 -24.63
C LYS A 59 -0.94 -23.99 -23.65
N SER A 60 -0.50 -24.99 -22.87
CA SER A 60 -1.34 -25.62 -21.82
C SER A 60 -1.59 -24.71 -20.61
N PHE A 61 -0.84 -23.62 -20.45
CA PHE A 61 -0.88 -22.74 -19.28
C PHE A 61 -1.23 -21.29 -19.62
N LEU A 62 -1.69 -21.01 -20.85
CA LEU A 62 -2.06 -19.65 -21.27
C LEU A 62 -3.19 -19.06 -20.41
N GLU A 63 -4.17 -19.88 -20.02
CA GLU A 63 -5.24 -19.44 -19.12
C GLU A 63 -4.74 -19.13 -17.69
N GLU A 64 -3.76 -19.89 -17.18
CA GLU A 64 -3.11 -19.60 -15.89
C GLU A 64 -2.30 -18.30 -15.96
N LEU A 65 -1.61 -18.04 -17.09
CA LEU A 65 -0.83 -16.83 -17.33
C LEU A 65 -1.69 -15.56 -17.39
N ASP A 66 -2.85 -15.61 -18.06
CA ASP A 66 -3.78 -14.47 -18.12
C ASP A 66 -4.41 -14.17 -16.74
N LEU A 67 -4.72 -15.20 -15.96
CA LEU A 67 -5.20 -15.02 -14.58
C LEU A 67 -4.12 -14.39 -13.69
N ILE A 68 -2.85 -14.80 -13.83
CA ILE A 68 -1.72 -14.20 -13.11
C ILE A 68 -1.54 -12.73 -13.53
N ALA A 69 -1.64 -12.41 -14.82
CA ALA A 69 -1.50 -11.05 -15.33
C ALA A 69 -2.60 -10.11 -14.81
N LEU A 70 -3.86 -10.56 -14.82
CA LEU A 70 -4.99 -9.80 -14.30
C LEU A 70 -4.81 -9.50 -12.81
N ARG A 71 -4.43 -10.50 -12.00
CA ARG A 71 -4.18 -10.36 -10.55
C ARG A 71 -3.04 -9.42 -10.21
N THR A 72 -1.95 -9.52 -10.95
CA THR A 72 -0.80 -8.62 -10.78
C THR A 72 -1.24 -7.16 -11.00
N SER A 73 -2.24 -6.92 -11.85
CA SER A 73 -2.82 -5.58 -12.01
C SER A 73 -3.51 -5.06 -10.75
N TRP A 74 -4.43 -5.83 -10.16
CA TRP A 74 -5.12 -5.43 -8.92
C TRP A 74 -4.15 -5.14 -7.77
N MET A 75 -3.09 -5.94 -7.65
CA MET A 75 -2.07 -5.74 -6.62
C MET A 75 -1.22 -4.48 -6.88
N ARG A 76 -0.89 -4.16 -8.14
CA ARG A 76 -0.23 -2.89 -8.49
C ARG A 76 -1.08 -1.67 -8.14
N TRP A 77 -2.39 -1.73 -8.41
CA TRP A 77 -3.33 -0.66 -8.03
C TRP A 77 -3.40 -0.46 -6.51
N SER A 78 -3.48 -1.56 -5.75
CA SER A 78 -3.42 -1.52 -4.29
C SER A 78 -2.12 -0.87 -3.80
N VAL A 79 -0.96 -1.32 -4.29
CA VAL A 79 0.35 -0.75 -3.91
C VAL A 79 0.41 0.74 -4.20
N GLY A 80 -0.07 1.17 -5.38
CA GLY A 80 -0.12 2.58 -5.75
C GLY A 80 -0.94 3.43 -4.77
N LEU A 81 -2.11 2.94 -4.35
CA LEU A 81 -2.97 3.62 -3.38
C LEU A 81 -2.34 3.71 -1.98
N PHE A 82 -1.61 2.68 -1.53
CA PHE A 82 -0.87 2.75 -0.26
C PHE A 82 0.30 3.72 -0.33
N ILE A 83 1.04 3.76 -1.44
CA ILE A 83 2.12 4.74 -1.66
C ILE A 83 1.55 6.16 -1.65
N PHE A 84 0.43 6.39 -2.34
CA PHE A 84 -0.23 7.69 -2.37
C PHE A 84 -0.75 8.12 -1.00
N ALA A 85 -1.32 7.18 -0.22
CA ALA A 85 -1.72 7.44 1.16
C ALA A 85 -0.52 7.86 2.02
N GLY A 86 0.59 7.12 1.94
CA GLY A 86 1.84 7.45 2.64
C GLY A 86 2.40 8.82 2.26
N LEU A 87 2.34 9.19 0.98
CA LEU A 87 2.74 10.49 0.49
C LEU A 87 1.87 11.61 1.09
N CYS A 88 0.55 11.43 1.11
CA CYS A 88 -0.38 12.40 1.71
C CYS A 88 -0.13 12.56 3.22
N VAL A 89 0.13 11.48 3.95
CA VAL A 89 0.48 11.53 5.38
C VAL A 89 1.81 12.27 5.60
N ALA A 90 2.83 11.99 4.77
CA ALA A 90 4.10 12.69 4.85
C ALA A 90 3.95 14.19 4.58
N LEU A 91 3.12 14.59 3.61
CA LEU A 91 2.78 15.99 3.34
C LEU A 91 2.04 16.65 4.51
N ALA A 92 1.11 15.93 5.16
CA ALA A 92 0.40 16.42 6.34
C ALA A 92 1.38 16.69 7.50
N ILE A 93 2.32 15.77 7.76
CA ILE A 93 3.37 15.94 8.77
C ILE A 93 4.25 17.14 8.44
N ALA A 94 4.71 17.26 7.18
CA ALA A 94 5.52 18.40 6.75
C ALA A 94 4.77 19.74 6.96
N ALA A 95 3.48 19.78 6.65
CA ALA A 95 2.65 20.98 6.83
C ALA A 95 2.49 21.38 8.31
N ILE A 96 2.42 20.43 9.25
CA ILE A 96 2.41 20.73 10.69
C ILE A 96 3.69 21.48 11.08
N PHE A 97 4.87 20.95 10.70
CA PHE A 97 6.15 21.57 11.04
C PHE A 97 6.38 22.90 10.31
N ILE A 98 5.97 23.02 9.04
CA ILE A 98 6.04 24.28 8.28
C ILE A 98 5.12 25.32 8.91
N GLY A 99 3.92 24.92 9.35
CA GLY A 99 2.97 25.81 10.02
C GLY A 99 3.56 26.44 11.29
N VAL A 100 4.27 25.63 12.08
CA VAL A 100 4.98 26.10 13.28
C VAL A 100 6.19 26.98 12.91
N ALA A 101 6.96 26.62 11.88
CA ALA A 101 8.14 27.38 11.47
C ALA A 101 7.81 28.78 10.92
N ILE A 102 6.68 28.93 10.20
CA ILE A 102 6.27 30.20 9.58
C ILE A 102 5.23 30.94 10.47
N GLY A 103 4.65 30.28 11.47
CA GLY A 103 3.61 30.83 12.34
C GLY A 103 2.24 30.96 11.66
N ILE A 104 1.97 30.19 10.60
CA ILE A 104 0.72 30.22 9.84
C ILE A 104 -0.11 28.96 10.16
N PRO A 105 -1.41 29.09 10.48
CA PRO A 105 -2.29 27.94 10.69
C PRO A 105 -2.57 27.22 9.35
N LEU A 106 -1.87 26.11 9.11
CA LEU A 106 -2.06 25.23 7.96
C LEU A 106 -3.09 24.10 8.23
N SER A 107 -3.95 24.27 9.24
CA SER A 107 -4.89 23.23 9.71
C SER A 107 -5.80 22.70 8.60
N GLY A 108 -6.28 23.57 7.70
CA GLY A 108 -7.11 23.16 6.56
C GLY A 108 -6.36 22.26 5.55
N PHE A 109 -5.08 22.54 5.30
CA PHE A 109 -4.25 21.73 4.39
C PHE A 109 -3.95 20.36 5.01
N VAL A 110 -3.59 20.33 6.30
CA VAL A 110 -3.37 19.09 7.07
C VAL A 110 -4.64 18.24 7.06
N LEU A 111 -5.81 18.82 7.30
CA LEU A 111 -7.08 18.11 7.28
C LEU A 111 -7.38 17.49 5.91
N MET A 112 -7.27 18.26 4.83
CA MET A 112 -7.56 17.78 3.47
C MET A 112 -6.62 16.65 3.04
N THR A 113 -5.32 16.81 3.29
CA THR A 113 -4.31 15.79 2.97
C THR A 113 -4.53 14.51 3.78
N PHE A 114 -4.87 14.63 5.07
CA PHE A 114 -5.14 13.48 5.92
C PHE A 114 -6.42 12.72 5.51
N ILE A 115 -7.50 13.44 5.17
CA ILE A 115 -8.73 12.82 4.66
C ILE A 115 -8.46 12.09 3.34
N THR A 116 -7.70 12.72 2.43
CA THR A 116 -7.30 12.10 1.16
C THR A 116 -6.48 10.83 1.39
N ALA A 117 -5.57 10.85 2.36
CA ALA A 117 -4.80 9.68 2.76
C ALA A 117 -5.72 8.55 3.26
N MET A 118 -6.71 8.86 4.09
CA MET A 118 -7.70 7.90 4.60
C MET A 118 -8.50 7.24 3.49
N PHE A 119 -9.03 8.03 2.55
CA PHE A 119 -9.74 7.46 1.40
C PHE A 119 -8.84 6.56 0.57
N SER A 120 -7.61 7.01 0.26
CA SER A 120 -6.65 6.20 -0.49
C SER A 120 -6.31 4.90 0.23
N LEU A 121 -6.14 4.94 1.55
CA LEU A 121 -5.87 3.76 2.37
C LEU A 121 -7.05 2.78 2.37
N ILE A 122 -8.27 3.28 2.53
CA ILE A 122 -9.50 2.47 2.49
C ILE A 122 -9.62 1.77 1.14
N PHE A 123 -9.51 2.53 0.05
CA PHE A 123 -9.58 1.94 -1.29
C PHE A 123 -8.45 0.93 -1.50
N GLY A 124 -7.21 1.26 -1.12
CA GLY A 124 -6.08 0.35 -1.20
C GLY A 124 -6.34 -0.97 -0.47
N LEU A 125 -6.89 -0.90 0.74
CA LEU A 125 -7.23 -2.08 1.53
C LEU A 125 -8.36 -2.91 0.89
N LEU A 126 -9.36 -2.27 0.28
CA LEU A 126 -10.43 -2.96 -0.46
C LEU A 126 -9.89 -3.66 -1.72
N PHE A 127 -8.98 -3.01 -2.47
CA PHE A 127 -8.29 -3.62 -3.61
C PHE A 127 -7.47 -4.84 -3.16
N PHE A 128 -6.75 -4.72 -2.06
CA PHE A 128 -6.00 -5.83 -1.48
C PHE A 128 -6.90 -6.97 -1.00
N LEU A 129 -7.98 -6.65 -0.29
CA LEU A 129 -8.94 -7.65 0.19
C LEU A 129 -9.55 -8.45 -0.97
N ARG A 130 -9.94 -7.76 -2.05
CA ARG A 130 -10.47 -8.39 -3.26
C ARG A 130 -9.45 -9.35 -3.89
N GLU A 131 -8.17 -8.97 -3.93
CA GLU A 131 -7.09 -9.84 -4.41
C GLU A 131 -6.95 -11.11 -3.56
N ILE A 132 -6.97 -10.97 -2.22
CA ILE A 132 -6.86 -12.12 -1.31
C ILE A 132 -8.02 -13.10 -1.51
N ILE A 133 -9.25 -12.60 -1.64
CA ILE A 133 -10.43 -13.43 -1.86
C ILE A 133 -10.27 -14.24 -3.16
N LEU A 134 -9.85 -13.58 -4.25
CA LEU A 134 -9.59 -14.25 -5.53
C LEU A 134 -8.47 -15.29 -5.44
N ALA A 135 -7.39 -14.98 -4.73
CA ALA A 135 -6.28 -15.91 -4.51
C ALA A 135 -6.70 -17.16 -3.71
N SER A 136 -7.57 -16.99 -2.71
CA SER A 136 -8.04 -18.09 -1.86
C SER A 136 -8.93 -19.08 -2.61
N GLN A 137 -9.73 -18.61 -3.58
CA GLN A 137 -10.65 -19.46 -4.33
C GLN A 137 -9.93 -20.42 -5.28
N GLU A 138 -8.80 -20.02 -5.87
CA GLU A 138 -8.08 -20.86 -6.85
C GLU A 138 -7.32 -22.03 -6.22
N VAL A 139 -6.76 -21.85 -5.01
CA VAL A 139 -6.08 -22.94 -4.29
C VAL A 139 -7.05 -24.10 -4.02
N ILE A 140 -8.31 -23.79 -3.74
CA ILE A 140 -9.36 -24.79 -3.47
C ILE A 140 -9.76 -25.51 -4.78
N THR A 141 -9.89 -24.78 -5.89
CA THR A 141 -10.34 -25.36 -7.16
C THR A 141 -9.31 -26.31 -7.77
N ARG A 142 -8.01 -25.98 -7.71
CA ARG A 142 -6.93 -26.87 -8.19
C ARG A 142 -6.89 -28.20 -7.44
N HIS A 143 -7.06 -28.18 -6.12
CA HIS A 143 -7.05 -29.40 -5.32
C HIS A 143 -8.19 -30.35 -5.69
N ARG A 144 -9.31 -29.81 -6.18
CA ARG A 144 -10.46 -30.60 -6.66
C ARG A 144 -10.21 -31.23 -8.03
N GLN A 145 -9.51 -30.54 -8.94
CA GLN A 145 -9.11 -31.10 -10.24
C GLN A 145 -8.09 -32.22 -10.07
N ASP A 146 -7.08 -32.06 -9.20
CA ASP A 146 -6.07 -33.10 -8.93
C ASP A 146 -6.68 -34.41 -8.38
N LEU A 147 -7.79 -34.33 -7.64
CA LEU A 147 -8.52 -35.50 -7.14
C LEU A 147 -9.38 -36.15 -8.23
N ASN A 148 -9.91 -35.35 -9.15
CA ASN A 148 -10.77 -35.84 -10.23
C ASN A 148 -9.97 -36.46 -11.39
N ASP A 149 -8.73 -36.02 -11.61
CA ASP A 149 -7.82 -36.61 -12.62
C ASP A 149 -7.12 -37.90 -12.13
N ARG A 150 -7.23 -38.22 -10.84
CA ARG A 150 -6.67 -39.43 -10.21
C ARG A 150 -7.71 -40.54 -9.97
N ALA A 151 -8.98 -40.28 -10.26
CA ALA A 151 -10.09 -41.23 -10.14
C ALA A 151 -10.47 -41.80 -11.50
#